data_AF-A0A6P0Y2I9-F1
#
_entry.id   AF-A0A6P0Y2I9-F1
#
_cell.length_a   1.000
_cell.length_b   1.000
_cell.length_c   1.000
_cell.angle_alpha   90.00
_cell.angle_beta   90.00
_cell.angle_gamma   90.00
#
_symmetry.space_group_name_H-M   'P 1'
#
loop_
_entity.id
_entity.type
_entity.pdbx_description
1 polymer ?
#
loop_
_entity_poly.entity_id
_entity_poly.type
_entity_poly.pdbx_seq_one_letter_code
_entity_poly.pdbx_strand_id
1 'polypeptide(L)'
;MAEEKEAKKSETKPAGGKVKKEKPPAVEDKPFAEFMQQDYLPALQQALTQQGIDDLDLNLVKQKLPMVGLSSSEECWQVMGKFKQGQRQFNVYFPKKDIKGPRAFSCADNGAKPATLEPFLIDERKITLGLLVFGVIQRLNAQKWLSLN
;
A
#
# COMPACT_ATOMS: atom_id res chain seq x y z
N MET A 1 63.63 -20.42 -7.40
CA MET A 1 62.82 -19.30 -6.86
C MET A 1 61.46 -19.90 -6.52
N ALA A 2 61.23 -20.42 -5.32
CA ALA A 2 61.21 -19.78 -4.00
C ALA A 2 59.83 -19.14 -3.69
N GLU A 3 59.30 -19.52 -2.52
CA GLU A 3 58.12 -19.05 -1.76
C GLU A 3 56.73 -19.37 -2.34
N GLU A 4 55.85 -20.19 -1.73
CA GLU A 4 55.49 -20.51 -0.33
C GLU A 4 54.84 -19.37 0.47
N LYS A 5 53.78 -19.75 1.22
CA LYS A 5 53.07 -19.10 2.37
C LYS A 5 51.76 -18.40 2.02
N GLU A 6 50.67 -18.50 2.79
CA GLU A 6 50.29 -19.17 4.06
C GLU A 6 48.74 -19.08 4.11
N ALA A 7 47.99 -20.15 4.34
CA ALA A 7 47.43 -20.58 5.64
C ALA A 7 46.60 -19.52 6.42
N LYS A 8 45.28 -19.74 6.59
CA LYS A 8 44.65 -20.13 7.89
C LYS A 8 43.10 -20.00 7.92
N LYS A 9 42.49 -21.15 8.24
CA LYS A 9 41.52 -21.44 9.34
C LYS A 9 40.18 -20.68 9.45
N SER A 10 39.12 -21.48 9.31
CA SER A 10 38.03 -21.77 10.26
C SER A 10 37.55 -20.71 11.27
N GLU A 11 36.22 -20.49 11.16
CA GLU A 11 35.21 -20.45 12.23
C GLU A 11 35.26 -19.36 13.31
N THR A 12 34.21 -18.53 13.35
CA THR A 12 33.21 -18.48 14.46
C THR A 12 32.14 -17.38 14.19
N LYS A 13 30.87 -17.79 14.27
CA LYS A 13 29.59 -17.02 14.27
C LYS A 13 29.54 -15.94 15.39
N PRO A 14 28.42 -15.20 15.61
CA PRO A 14 27.32 -14.78 14.72
C PRO A 14 27.00 -13.26 14.88
N ALA A 15 26.51 -12.56 13.85
CA ALA A 15 25.79 -11.30 14.11
C ALA A 15 24.88 -10.90 12.96
N GLY A 16 23.59 -10.81 13.27
CA GLY A 16 22.63 -10.07 12.48
C GLY A 16 22.27 -10.76 11.18
N GLY A 17 21.36 -11.73 11.27
CA GLY A 17 20.48 -12.04 10.16
C GLY A 17 19.81 -10.75 9.70
N LYS A 18 20.43 -10.07 8.72
CA LYS A 18 19.70 -9.26 7.78
C LYS A 18 18.82 -10.29 7.09
N VAL A 19 17.63 -10.48 7.64
CA VAL A 19 16.48 -10.93 6.88
C VAL A 19 16.55 -10.06 5.64
N LYS A 20 17.11 -10.64 4.57
CA LYS A 20 16.73 -10.29 3.22
C LYS A 20 15.22 -10.36 3.35
N LYS A 21 14.58 -9.20 3.52
CA LYS A 21 13.20 -9.03 3.11
C LYS A 21 13.30 -9.44 1.65
N GLU A 22 13.02 -10.73 1.43
CA GLU A 22 12.82 -11.30 0.12
C GLU A 22 12.06 -10.23 -0.62
N LYS A 23 12.66 -9.72 -1.70
CA LYS A 23 11.92 -8.93 -2.67
C LYS A 23 10.64 -9.74 -2.87
N PRO A 24 9.46 -9.28 -2.43
CA PRO A 24 8.26 -10.00 -2.78
C PRO A 24 8.30 -10.04 -4.31
N PRO A 25 8.37 -11.24 -4.89
CA PRO A 25 8.61 -11.46 -6.31
C PRO A 25 7.67 -10.58 -7.10
N ALA A 26 8.04 -10.14 -8.31
CA ALA A 26 7.28 -9.22 -9.15
C ALA A 26 5.76 -9.53 -9.19
N VAL A 27 5.00 -9.08 -8.18
CA VAL A 27 3.56 -9.34 -8.07
C VAL A 27 2.80 -8.42 -9.00
N GLU A 28 3.50 -7.42 -9.57
CA GLU A 28 3.03 -6.48 -10.58
C GLU A 28 2.77 -7.13 -11.95
N ASP A 29 3.22 -8.37 -12.18
CA ASP A 29 2.94 -9.10 -13.43
C ASP A 29 1.61 -9.88 -13.37
N LYS A 30 1.04 -10.03 -12.16
CA LYS A 30 -0.30 -10.61 -11.99
C LYS A 30 -1.37 -9.61 -12.40
N PRO A 31 -2.55 -10.07 -12.84
CA PRO A 31 -3.68 -9.18 -13.10
C PRO A 31 -3.96 -8.31 -11.87
N PHE A 32 -4.05 -6.99 -12.10
CA PHE A 32 -4.22 -5.96 -11.06
C PHE A 32 -5.26 -6.32 -9.99
N ALA A 33 -6.38 -6.93 -10.39
CA ALA A 33 -7.45 -7.33 -9.48
C ALA A 33 -7.00 -8.40 -8.47
N GLU A 34 -6.25 -9.41 -8.92
CA GLU A 34 -5.72 -10.45 -8.03
C GLU A 34 -4.66 -9.90 -7.10
N PHE A 35 -3.73 -9.09 -7.62
CA PHE A 35 -2.73 -8.42 -6.79
C PHE A 35 -3.38 -7.58 -5.69
N MET A 36 -4.41 -6.81 -6.04
CA MET A 36 -5.12 -5.99 -5.07
C MET A 36 -5.74 -6.84 -3.98
N GLN A 37 -6.46 -7.90 -4.35
CA GLN A 37 -7.21 -8.72 -3.40
C GLN A 37 -6.34 -9.67 -2.58
N GLN A 38 -5.34 -10.31 -3.20
CA GLN A 38 -4.51 -11.33 -2.53
C GLN A 38 -3.31 -10.77 -1.79
N ASP A 39 -2.70 -9.69 -2.28
CA ASP A 39 -1.46 -9.16 -1.72
C ASP A 39 -1.68 -7.80 -1.06
N TYR A 40 -2.33 -6.85 -1.76
CA TYR A 40 -2.48 -5.48 -1.26
C TYR A 40 -3.44 -5.34 -0.08
N LEU A 41 -4.65 -5.90 -0.16
CA LEU A 41 -5.61 -5.85 0.94
C LEU A 41 -5.05 -6.43 2.24
N PRO A 42 -4.51 -7.67 2.29
CA PRO A 42 -3.98 -8.21 3.54
C PRO A 42 -2.74 -7.45 4.02
N ALA A 43 -1.84 -7.04 3.13
CA ALA A 43 -0.67 -6.24 3.53
C ALA A 43 -1.06 -4.89 4.12
N LEU A 44 -2.07 -4.23 3.53
CA LEU A 44 -2.61 -2.98 4.02
C LEU A 44 -3.30 -3.16 5.38
N GLN A 45 -4.11 -4.22 5.52
CA GLN A 45 -4.77 -4.54 6.78
C GLN A 45 -3.76 -4.75 7.90
N GLN A 46 -2.77 -5.63 7.69
CA GLN A 46 -1.74 -5.89 8.69
C GLN A 46 -0.99 -4.61 9.07
N ALA A 47 -0.64 -3.78 8.09
CA ALA A 47 0.11 -2.56 8.37
C ALA A 47 -0.73 -1.52 9.11
N LEU A 48 -2.05 -1.45 8.89
CA LEU A 48 -2.95 -0.58 9.63
C LEU A 48 -3.23 -1.10 11.04
N THR A 49 -3.38 -2.42 11.22
CA THR A 49 -3.48 -3.04 12.55
C THR A 49 -2.22 -2.80 13.37
N GLN A 50 -1.04 -2.88 12.75
CA GLN A 50 0.24 -2.50 13.39
C GLN A 50 0.29 -1.02 13.82
N GLN A 51 -0.52 -0.15 13.24
CA GLN A 51 -0.63 1.26 13.61
C GLN A 51 -1.72 1.51 14.68
N GLY A 52 -2.40 0.46 15.17
CA GLY A 52 -3.46 0.57 16.17
C GLY A 52 -4.88 0.68 15.61
N ILE A 53 -5.10 0.25 14.36
CA ILE A 53 -6.44 0.11 13.78
C ILE A 53 -6.86 -1.37 13.78
N ASP A 54 -7.55 -1.79 14.83
CA ASP A 54 -8.08 -3.17 14.93
C ASP A 54 -9.41 -3.36 14.18
N ASP A 55 -10.25 -2.32 14.11
CA ASP A 55 -11.53 -2.33 13.40
C ASP A 55 -11.36 -1.77 11.99
N LEU A 56 -10.73 -2.55 11.10
CA LEU A 56 -10.54 -2.18 9.70
C LEU A 56 -11.32 -3.11 8.77
N ASP A 57 -12.23 -2.51 8.01
CA ASP A 57 -12.93 -3.13 6.88
C ASP A 57 -12.32 -2.65 5.57
N LEU A 58 -11.77 -3.58 4.78
CA LEU A 58 -11.21 -3.29 3.47
C LEU A 58 -12.05 -3.96 2.37
N ASN A 59 -12.47 -3.16 1.40
CA ASN A 59 -13.29 -3.60 0.29
C ASN A 59 -12.73 -3.10 -1.04
N LEU A 60 -12.48 -4.03 -1.96
CA LEU A 60 -12.13 -3.70 -3.35
C LEU A 60 -13.42 -3.64 -4.17
N VAL A 61 -13.80 -2.44 -4.59
CA VAL A 61 -15.02 -2.20 -5.36
C VAL A 61 -14.69 -1.70 -6.75
N LYS A 62 -15.35 -2.26 -7.76
CA LYS A 62 -15.28 -1.79 -9.14
C LYS A 62 -16.56 -1.00 -9.42
N GLN A 63 -16.49 0.32 -9.32
CA GLN A 63 -17.66 1.19 -9.53
C GLN A 63 -17.25 2.48 -10.24
N LYS A 64 -18.25 3.19 -10.77
CA LYS A 64 -18.03 4.52 -11.36
C LYS A 64 -17.58 5.49 -10.27
N LEU A 65 -16.68 6.40 -10.63
CA LEU A 65 -16.20 7.45 -9.72
C LEU A 65 -17.42 8.25 -9.23
N PRO A 66 -17.70 8.33 -7.91
CA PRO A 66 -18.87 9.02 -7.37
C PRO A 66 -18.71 10.55 -7.38
N MET A 67 -18.17 11.10 -8.47
CA MET A 67 -17.87 12.51 -8.65
C MET A 67 -18.94 13.11 -9.55
N VAL A 68 -19.68 14.09 -9.04
CA VAL A 68 -20.61 14.87 -9.85
C VAL A 68 -19.79 15.73 -10.82
N GLY A 69 -19.89 15.46 -12.13
CA GLY A 69 -19.29 16.28 -13.18
C GLY A 69 -18.23 15.61 -14.06
N LEU A 70 -17.69 14.45 -13.66
CA LEU A 70 -16.91 13.60 -14.55
C LEU A 70 -17.86 12.57 -15.18
N SER A 71 -18.31 12.82 -16.40
CA SER A 71 -19.05 11.85 -17.25
C SER A 71 -18.18 10.68 -17.70
N SER A 72 -17.20 10.25 -16.88
CA SER A 72 -16.41 9.06 -17.15
C SER A 72 -17.31 7.86 -16.88
N SER A 73 -17.97 7.39 -17.94
CA SER A 73 -18.71 6.13 -18.01
C SER A 73 -17.83 4.89 -17.78
N GLU A 74 -16.60 5.09 -17.31
CA GLU A 74 -15.58 4.06 -17.14
C GLU A 74 -15.60 3.55 -15.70
N GLU A 75 -15.70 2.24 -15.57
CA GLU A 75 -15.63 1.56 -14.28
C GLU A 75 -14.19 1.59 -13.76
N CYS A 76 -13.97 2.27 -12.64
CA CYS A 76 -12.66 2.35 -12.00
C CYS A 76 -12.60 1.39 -10.81
N TRP A 77 -11.43 0.78 -10.61
CA TRP A 77 -11.18 0.03 -9.39
C TRP A 77 -10.90 1.00 -8.24
N GLN A 78 -11.55 0.77 -7.12
CA GLN A 78 -11.43 1.60 -5.93
C GLN A 78 -11.23 0.68 -4.73
N VAL A 79 -10.17 0.93 -3.97
CA VAL A 79 -9.96 0.27 -2.67
C VAL A 79 -10.56 1.18 -1.62
N MET A 80 -11.63 0.73 -0.97
CA MET A 80 -12.30 1.44 0.11
C MET A 80 -11.92 0.79 1.44
N GLY A 81 -11.31 1.54 2.33
CA GLY A 81 -11.05 1.14 3.69
C GLY A 81 -11.87 1.96 4.66
N LYS A 82 -12.60 1.30 5.56
CA LYS A 82 -13.38 1.94 6.62
C LYS A 82 -12.90 1.45 7.97
N PHE A 83 -12.79 2.35 8.93
CA PHE A 83 -12.36 2.01 10.27
C PHE A 83 -12.92 2.98 11.31
N LYS A 84 -12.72 2.65 12.60
CA LYS A 84 -13.34 3.36 13.73
C LYS A 84 -14.87 3.36 13.61
N GLN A 85 -15.47 2.17 13.49
CA GLN A 85 -16.92 1.99 13.34
C GLN A 85 -17.50 2.75 12.13
N GLY A 86 -16.71 2.90 11.07
CA GLY A 86 -17.09 3.64 9.86
C GLY A 86 -17.03 5.17 9.99
N GLN A 87 -16.52 5.71 11.10
CA GLN A 87 -16.28 7.16 11.21
C GLN A 87 -15.23 7.64 10.21
N ARG A 88 -14.18 6.83 9.98
CA ARG A 88 -13.09 7.17 9.06
C ARG A 88 -13.11 6.23 7.89
N GLN A 89 -12.95 6.80 6.71
CA GLN A 89 -12.85 6.04 5.48
C GLN A 89 -11.82 6.64 4.54
N PHE A 90 -11.14 5.78 3.79
CA PHE A 90 -10.24 6.18 2.73
C PHE A 90 -10.53 5.38 1.47
N ASN A 91 -10.34 6.02 0.34
CA ASN A 91 -10.59 5.44 -0.98
C ASN A 91 -9.35 5.67 -1.83
N VAL A 92 -8.80 4.60 -2.39
CA VAL A 92 -7.71 4.67 -3.38
C VAL A 92 -8.28 4.30 -4.74
N TYR A 93 -8.18 5.21 -5.70
CA TYR A 93 -8.74 5.08 -7.03
C TYR A 93 -7.66 4.70 -8.04
N PHE A 94 -7.98 3.69 -8.85
CA PHE A 94 -7.14 3.15 -9.91
C PHE A 94 -7.89 3.21 -11.26
N PRO A 95 -7.93 4.39 -11.89
CA PRO A 95 -8.64 4.59 -13.16
C PRO A 95 -8.11 3.69 -14.30
N LYS A 96 -6.80 3.47 -14.40
CA LYS A 96 -6.21 2.63 -15.46
C LYS A 96 -6.20 1.12 -15.16
N LYS A 97 -6.83 0.67 -14.07
CA LYS A 97 -6.80 -0.74 -13.63
C LYS A 97 -5.36 -1.26 -13.51
N ASP A 98 -4.45 -0.37 -13.14
CA ASP A 98 -3.01 -0.61 -13.11
C ASP A 98 -2.38 0.21 -11.98
N ILE A 99 -1.37 -0.35 -11.33
CA ILE A 99 -0.67 0.29 -10.21
C ILE A 99 0.40 1.29 -10.64
N LYS A 100 0.89 1.23 -11.87
CA LYS A 100 1.86 2.19 -12.46
C LYS A 100 1.15 3.39 -13.09
N GLY A 101 -0.14 3.24 -13.36
CA GLY A 101 -1.00 4.29 -13.91
C GLY A 101 -1.23 5.49 -12.98
N PRO A 102 -2.07 6.47 -13.40
CA PRO A 102 -2.52 7.54 -12.53
C PRO A 102 -3.36 6.93 -11.39
N ARG A 103 -3.10 7.39 -10.18
CA ARG A 103 -3.76 6.96 -8.94
C ARG A 103 -4.18 8.17 -8.16
N ALA A 104 -5.33 8.07 -7.53
CA ALA A 104 -5.81 9.10 -6.63
C ALA A 104 -6.13 8.50 -5.27
N PHE A 105 -6.05 9.33 -4.26
CA PHE A 105 -6.37 9.00 -2.89
C PHE A 105 -7.42 9.97 -2.40
N SER A 106 -8.37 9.49 -1.63
CA SER A 106 -9.32 10.33 -0.93
C SER A 106 -9.49 9.80 0.47
N CYS A 107 -9.74 10.71 1.40
CA CYS A 107 -10.03 10.39 2.78
C CYS A 107 -11.23 11.20 3.23
N ALA A 108 -12.05 10.60 4.08
CA ALA A 108 -13.17 11.26 4.72
C ALA A 108 -13.27 10.85 6.19
N ASP A 109 -13.53 11.85 7.03
CA ASP A 109 -13.74 11.72 8.47
C ASP A 109 -15.22 11.94 8.80
N ASN A 110 -15.66 11.50 9.98
CA ASN A 110 -17.02 11.65 10.50
C ASN A 110 -18.14 11.16 9.56
N GLY A 111 -17.89 10.10 8.77
CA GLY A 111 -18.89 9.58 7.82
C GLY A 111 -19.24 10.53 6.67
N ALA A 112 -18.47 11.60 6.48
CA ALA A 112 -18.61 12.48 5.33
C ALA A 112 -18.28 11.74 4.02
N LYS A 113 -18.86 12.20 2.91
CA LYS A 113 -18.53 11.66 1.58
C LYS A 113 -17.12 12.12 1.18
N PRO A 114 -16.26 11.22 0.66
CA PRO A 114 -14.95 11.59 0.16
C PRO A 114 -15.13 12.48 -1.06
N ALA A 115 -14.91 13.79 -0.89
CA ALA A 115 -15.07 14.78 -1.96
C ALA A 115 -13.72 15.20 -2.57
N THR A 116 -12.62 15.06 -1.81
CA THR A 116 -11.30 15.51 -2.24
C THR A 116 -10.52 14.37 -2.88
N LEU A 117 -10.26 14.46 -4.17
CA LEU A 117 -9.29 13.60 -4.87
C LEU A 117 -7.90 14.22 -4.77
N GLU A 118 -7.03 13.57 -4.02
CA GLU A 118 -5.61 13.91 -3.94
C GLU A 118 -4.78 13.01 -4.87
N PRO A 119 -3.68 13.50 -5.45
CA PRO A 119 -2.75 12.66 -6.18
C PRO A 119 -2.07 11.64 -5.25
N PHE A 120 -2.01 10.37 -5.69
CA PHE A 120 -1.42 9.29 -4.91
C PHE A 120 -0.19 8.68 -5.60
N LEU A 121 0.98 8.84 -4.99
CA LEU A 121 2.26 8.29 -5.48
C LEU A 121 2.50 8.57 -6.98
N ILE A 122 2.21 9.79 -7.41
CA ILE A 122 2.31 10.22 -8.82
C ILE A 122 3.75 10.45 -9.27
N ASP A 123 4.65 10.75 -8.34
CA ASP A 123 6.08 11.01 -8.61
C ASP A 123 6.88 9.69 -8.76
N GLU A 124 6.31 8.60 -8.24
CA GLU A 124 7.01 7.34 -8.07
C GLU A 124 7.07 6.56 -9.39
N ARG A 125 8.30 6.44 -9.93
CA ARG A 125 8.55 5.70 -11.19
C ARG A 125 8.42 4.19 -11.07
N LYS A 126 8.53 3.64 -9.85
CA LYS A 126 8.38 2.21 -9.57
C LYS A 126 7.47 2.01 -8.38
N ILE A 127 6.35 1.35 -8.60
CA ILE A 127 5.33 1.15 -7.58
C ILE A 127 5.44 -0.26 -7.07
N THR A 128 5.71 -0.41 -5.78
CA THR A 128 5.76 -1.72 -5.13
C THR A 128 4.63 -1.84 -4.13
N LEU A 129 4.27 -3.08 -3.77
CA LEU A 129 3.31 -3.37 -2.70
C LEU A 129 3.61 -2.57 -1.43
N GLY A 130 4.86 -2.63 -0.97
CA GLY A 130 5.30 -1.92 0.24
C GLY A 130 5.17 -0.41 0.10
N LEU A 131 5.45 0.16 -1.08
CA LEU A 131 5.30 1.60 -1.33
C LEU A 131 3.83 2.03 -1.35
N LEU A 132 2.93 1.23 -1.95
CA LEU A 132 1.49 1.49 -1.93
C LEU A 132 0.96 1.50 -0.49
N VAL A 133 1.33 0.50 0.30
CA VAL A 133 0.93 0.40 1.70
C VAL A 133 1.51 1.56 2.52
N PHE A 134 2.81 1.84 2.35
CA PHE A 134 3.49 2.96 2.99
C PHE A 134 2.84 4.31 2.65
N GLY A 135 2.52 4.55 1.38
CA GLY A 135 1.86 5.77 0.94
C GLY A 135 0.49 5.98 1.59
N VAL A 136 -0.31 4.92 1.74
CA VAL A 136 -1.59 5.00 2.47
C VAL A 136 -1.34 5.33 3.94
N ILE A 137 -0.45 4.61 4.61
CA ILE A 137 -0.12 4.86 6.02
C ILE A 137 0.36 6.31 6.21
N GLN A 138 1.24 6.79 5.35
CA GLN A 138 1.74 8.16 5.39
C GLN A 138 0.61 9.19 5.25
N ARG A 139 -0.34 8.96 4.34
CA ARG A 139 -1.53 9.82 4.16
C ARG A 139 -2.43 9.79 5.40
N LEU A 140 -2.72 8.63 5.95
CA LEU A 140 -3.53 8.51 7.17
C LEU A 140 -2.83 9.12 8.38
N ASN A 141 -1.50 9.02 8.46
CA ASN A 141 -0.71 9.67 9.51
C ASN A 141 -0.72 11.20 9.35
N ALA A 142 -0.62 11.71 8.12
CA ALA A 142 -0.75 13.14 7.83
C ALA A 142 -2.12 13.70 8.27
N GLN A 143 -3.18 12.89 8.19
CA GLN A 143 -4.51 13.22 8.72
C GLN A 143 -4.63 13.08 10.25
N LYS A 144 -3.55 12.72 10.96
CA LYS A 144 -3.52 12.40 12.40
C LYS A 144 -4.50 11.29 12.78
N TRP A 145 -4.75 10.36 11.87
CA TRP A 145 -5.66 9.26 12.12
C TRP A 145 -5.00 8.08 12.81
N LEU A 146 -3.69 7.93 12.60
CA LEU A 146 -2.83 6.90 13.18
C LEU A 146 -2.09 7.38 14.44
N SER A 147 -2.50 8.52 15.02
CA SER A 147 -1.87 9.07 16.22
C SER A 147 -1.95 8.08 17.37
N LEU A 148 -0.88 7.29 17.51
CA LEU A 148 -0.39 6.68 18.73
C LEU A 148 -0.11 7.82 19.71
N ASN A 149 -1.06 8.06 20.61
CA ASN A 149 -0.76 8.59 21.93
C ASN A 149 -0.85 7.43 22.91
#